data_AF-A0A7C4U8Y6-F1
#
_entry.id   AF-A0A7C4U8Y6-F1
#
_cell.length_a   1.000
_cell.length_b   1.000
_cell.length_c   1.000
_cell.angle_alpha   90.00
_cell.angle_beta   90.00
_cell.angle_gamma   90.00
#
_symmetry.space_group_name_H-M   'P 1'
#
loop_
_entity.id
_entity.type
_entity.pdbx_description
1 polymer ?
#
loop_
_entity_poly.entity_id
_entity_poly.type
_entity_poly.pdbx_seq_one_letter_code
_entity_poly.pdbx_strand_id
1 'polypeptide(L)' 'GLFIHYNGAYHSDNYEGILWYLKRQRPELRYATISTVSQKDINSLEVANKGKADFIICVDEDMTNTY' A
#
# COMPACT_ATOMS: atom_id res chain seq x y z
N GLY A 1 1.68 -15.02 16.82
CA GLY A 1 1.97 -15.46 15.44
C GLY A 1 1.91 -14.26 14.52
N LEU A 2 2.75 -14.24 13.46
CA LEU A 2 2.71 -13.21 12.42
C LEU A 2 1.60 -13.56 11.43
N PHE A 3 0.66 -12.63 11.19
CA PHE A 3 -0.41 -12.79 10.21
C PHE A 3 -0.18 -11.79 9.09
N ILE A 4 -0.03 -12.28 7.86
CA ILE A 4 0.18 -11.45 6.67
C ILE A 4 -1.08 -11.56 5.82
N HIS A 5 -1.70 -10.41 5.55
CA HIS A 5 -2.86 -10.31 4.68
C HIS A 5 -2.43 -9.65 3.38
N TYR A 6 -2.47 -10.39 2.27
CA TYR A 6 -2.26 -9.85 0.93
C TYR A 6 -3.61 -9.34 0.38
N ASN A 7 -3.66 -8.07 -0.01
CA ASN A 7 -4.77 -7.48 -0.75
C ASN A 7 -4.23 -6.85 -2.04
N GLY A 8 -5.02 -6.83 -3.11
CA GLY A 8 -4.68 -6.08 -4.32
C GLY A 8 -4.60 -4.58 -4.02
N ALA A 9 -3.69 -3.85 -4.70
CA ALA A 9 -3.45 -2.42 -4.49
C ALA A 9 -4.73 -1.57 -4.52
N TYR A 10 -5.73 -1.99 -5.31
CA TYR A 10 -7.05 -1.37 -5.41
C TYR A 10 -7.86 -1.34 -4.08
N HIS A 11 -7.57 -2.21 -3.12
CA HIS A 11 -8.29 -2.34 -1.84
C HIS A 11 -7.45 -2.02 -0.58
N SER A 12 -6.24 -1.48 -0.75
CA SER A 12 -5.33 -1.15 0.36
C SER A 12 -4.69 0.23 0.26
N ASP A 13 -4.76 0.88 -0.90
CA ASP A 13 -4.28 2.24 -1.07
C ASP A 13 -5.04 3.21 -0.14
N ASN A 14 -4.31 4.16 0.44
CA ASN A 14 -4.81 5.22 1.33
C ASN A 14 -5.23 4.80 2.76
N TYR A 15 -4.79 3.64 3.28
CA TYR A 15 -5.23 3.14 4.60
C TYR A 15 -6.76 2.90 4.69
N GLU A 16 -7.47 2.96 3.56
CA GLU A 16 -8.88 2.66 3.44
C GLU A 16 -9.08 1.19 3.04
N GLY A 17 -10.07 0.53 3.64
CA GLY A 17 -10.29 -0.91 3.51
C GLY A 17 -9.98 -1.68 4.80
N ILE A 18 -9.24 -2.78 4.71
CA ILE A 18 -9.03 -3.75 5.82
C ILE A 18 -8.47 -3.10 7.09
N LEU A 19 -7.64 -2.07 6.93
CA LEU A 19 -6.99 -1.37 8.05
C LEU A 19 -7.98 -0.55 8.88
N TRP A 20 -9.01 0.01 8.26
CA TRP A 20 -10.07 0.75 8.94
C TRP A 20 -10.86 -0.17 9.88
N TYR A 21 -11.21 -1.37 9.41
CA TYR A 21 -11.89 -2.39 10.23
C TYR A 21 -11.00 -2.90 11.36
N LEU A 22 -9.70 -3.15 11.08
CA LEU A 22 -8.75 -3.61 12.09
C LEU A 22 -8.53 -2.58 13.20
N LYS A 23 -8.40 -1.28 12.87
CA LYS A 23 -8.33 -0.19 13.86
C LYS A 23 -9.57 -0.14 14.74
N ARG A 24 -10.76 -0.30 14.15
CA ARG A 24 -12.02 -0.28 14.90
C ARG A 24 -12.17 -1.49 15.81
N GLN A 25 -11.69 -2.65 15.39
CA GLN A 25 -11.81 -3.89 16.17
C GLN A 25 -10.74 -3.99 17.28
N ARG A 26 -9.52 -3.53 17.02
CA ARG A 26 -8.39 -3.54 17.97
C ARG A 26 -7.45 -2.36 17.74
N PRO A 27 -7.61 -1.24 18.46
CA PRO A 27 -6.77 -0.06 18.29
C PRO A 27 -5.30 -0.27 18.71
N GLU A 28 -4.99 -1.28 19.55
CA GLU A 28 -3.61 -1.61 19.94
C GLU A 28 -2.85 -2.50 18.94
N LEU A 29 -3.44 -2.85 17.80
CA LEU A 29 -2.77 -3.70 16.81
C LEU A 29 -1.62 -2.93 16.14
N ARG A 30 -0.44 -3.52 16.14
CA ARG A 30 0.70 -3.04 15.35
C ARG A 30 0.57 -3.56 13.92
N TYR A 31 0.40 -2.66 12.97
CA TYR A 31 0.35 -2.95 11.53
C TYR A 31 1.42 -2.14 10.80
N ALA A 32 1.83 -2.63 9.64
CA ALA A 32 2.61 -1.89 8.67
C ALA A 32 1.96 -2.12 7.29
N THR A 33 1.87 -1.09 6.46
CA THR A 33 1.33 -1.18 5.11
C THR A 33 2.45 -1.13 4.07
N ILE A 34 2.30 -1.93 3.01
CA ILE A 34 3.13 -1.86 1.82
C ILE A 34 2.21 -1.68 0.61
N SER A 35 2.55 -0.74 -0.27
CA SER A 35 1.83 -0.53 -1.53
C SER A 35 2.82 -0.45 -2.69
N THR A 36 2.34 -0.79 -3.89
CA THR A 36 3.07 -0.67 -5.15
C THR A 36 2.39 0.39 -6.00
N VAL A 37 3.16 1.38 -6.45
CA VAL A 37 2.69 2.45 -7.35
C VAL A 37 3.46 2.39 -8.65
N SER A 38 2.73 2.57 -9.76
CA SER A 38 3.32 2.71 -11.09
C SER A 38 3.46 4.19 -11.41
N GLN A 39 4.66 4.62 -11.82
CA GLN A 39 4.92 6.00 -12.25
C GLN A 39 6.10 6.04 -13.23
N LYS A 40 6.14 7.11 -14.02
CA LYS A 40 7.12 7.28 -15.10
C LYS A 40 8.55 7.51 -14.62
N ASP A 41 8.74 8.34 -13.59
CA ASP A 41 10.07 8.57 -13.01
C ASP A 41 10.22 7.83 -11.69
N ILE A 42 10.89 6.68 -11.68
CA ILE A 42 11.10 5.90 -10.47
C ILE A 42 12.17 6.48 -9.53
N ASN A 43 12.94 7.48 -9.95
CA ASN A 43 14.00 8.08 -9.13
C ASN A 43 13.44 9.05 -8.07
N SER A 44 12.21 9.51 -8.24
CA SER A 44 11.56 10.43 -7.33
C SER A 44 10.10 10.06 -7.10
N LEU A 45 9.69 9.90 -5.83
CA LEU A 45 8.29 9.56 -5.53
C LEU A 45 7.39 10.79 -5.79
N GLU A 46 6.37 10.61 -6.63
CA GLU A 46 5.38 11.66 -6.87
C GLU A 46 4.68 12.08 -5.58
N VAL A 47 4.35 13.38 -5.46
CA VAL A 47 3.68 13.91 -4.26
C VAL A 47 2.35 13.20 -3.99
N ALA A 48 1.64 12.80 -5.04
CA ALA A 48 0.39 12.04 -4.95
C ALA A 48 0.55 10.64 -4.36
N ASN A 49 1.76 10.06 -4.39
CA ASN A 49 2.07 8.75 -3.83
C ASN A 49 2.61 8.83 -2.39
N LYS A 50 2.98 10.02 -1.91
CA LYS A 50 3.48 10.19 -0.54
C LYS A 50 2.39 9.88 0.49
N GLY A 51 2.71 9.00 1.44
CA GLY A 51 1.80 8.65 2.53
C GLY A 51 0.72 7.63 2.15
N LYS A 52 0.81 6.97 0.98
CA LYS A 52 -0.08 5.86 0.63
C LYS A 52 0.11 4.62 1.51
N ALA A 53 1.33 4.38 1.98
CA ALA A 53 1.70 3.26 2.82
C ALA A 53 2.98 3.58 3.62
N ASP A 54 3.29 2.76 4.64
CA ASP A 54 4.54 2.87 5.41
C ASP A 54 5.76 2.52 4.53
N PHE A 55 5.57 1.60 3.59
CA PHE A 55 6.54 1.24 2.56
C PHE A 55 5.89 1.36 1.19
N ILE A 56 6.57 2.02 0.25
CA ILE A 56 6.07 2.19 -1.12
C ILE A 56 7.10 1.63 -2.08
N ILE A 57 6.67 0.67 -2.90
CA ILE A 57 7.44 0.14 -4.01
C ILE A 57 7.03 0.94 -5.26
N CYS A 58 7.95 1.74 -5.75
CA CYS A 58 7.78 2.48 -7.00
C CYS A 58 8.27 1.60 -8.16
N VAL A 59 7.37 1.27 -9.09
CA VAL A 59 7.70 0.56 -10.32
C VAL A 59 7.46 1.44 -11.53
N ASP A 60 8.20 1.17 -12.60
CA ASP A 60 8.04 1.88 -13.87
C ASP A 60 6.62 1.66 -14.43
N GLU A 61 6.06 2.68 -15.08
CA GLU A 61 4.72 2.59 -15.68
C GLU A 61 4.64 1.52 -16.79
N ASP A 62 5.77 1.24 -17.44
CA ASP A 62 5.87 0.25 -18.51
C ASP A 62 6.04 -1.20 -17.99
N MET A 63 6.03 -1.41 -16.67
CA MET A 63 6.00 -2.75 -16.10
C MET A 63 4.71 -3.48 -16.49
N THR A 64 4.87 -4.73 -16.93
CA THR A 64 3.74 -5.58 -17.33
C THR A 64 2.86 -5.90 -16.12
N ASN A 65 1.64 -5.38 -16.11
CA ASN A 65 0.64 -5.67 -15.08
C ASN A 65 -0.12 -6.95 -15.43
N THR A 66 -0.10 -7.94 -14.55
CA THR A 66 -0.93 -9.15 -14.64
C THR A 66 -2.04 -9.07 -13.58
N TYR A 67 -3.30 -9.11 -14.02
CA TYR A 67 -4.50 -9.04 -13.17
C TYR A 67 -4.87 -10.40 -12.55
#